data_AF-A0A953ADD6-F1
#
_entry.id   AF-A0A953ADD6-F1
#
_cell.length_a   1.000
_cell.length_b   1.000
_cell.length_c   1.000
_cell.angle_alpha   90.00
_cell.angle_beta   90.00
_cell.angle_gamma   90.00
#
_symmetry.space_group_name_H-M   'P 1'
#
loop_
_entity.id
_entity.type
_entity.pdbx_description
1 polymer ?
#
loop_
_entity_poly.entity_id
_entity_poly.type
_entity_poly.pdbx_seq_one_letter_code
_entity_poly.pdbx_strand_id
1 'polypeptide(L)'
;MTMRFEDPAAEFVLAVERVFGESPRVLDGSRAVLLGDLKLQLEAGERELWLIERHGVVERRLAMVEVEDDIERALREAKERLDGGA
;
A
#
# COMPACT_ATOMS: atom_id res chain seq x y z
N MET A 1 -14.44 -9.05 -23.05
CA MET A 1 -13.22 -9.64 -22.46
C MET A 1 -13.19 -9.14 -21.02
N THR A 2 -13.15 -10.06 -20.06
CA THR A 2 -13.56 -9.91 -18.66
C THR A 2 -13.01 -8.67 -17.96
N MET A 3 -13.91 -7.76 -17.56
CA MET A 3 -13.60 -6.66 -16.66
C MET A 3 -13.69 -7.21 -15.24
N ARG A 4 -12.57 -7.68 -14.69
CA ARG A 4 -12.49 -8.03 -13.28
C ARG A 4 -12.17 -6.74 -12.53
N PHE A 5 -13.21 -6.05 -12.09
CA PHE A 5 -13.06 -5.12 -10.98
C PHE A 5 -13.06 -5.98 -9.71
N GLU A 6 -11.92 -6.61 -9.42
CA GLU A 6 -11.65 -7.15 -8.09
C GLU A 6 -11.36 -5.91 -7.24
N ASP A 7 -12.25 -5.56 -6.31
CA ASP A 7 -12.16 -4.36 -5.46
C ASP A 7 -10.73 -4.23 -4.87
N PRO A 8 -9.92 -3.25 -5.30
CA PRO A 8 -8.52 -3.18 -4.88
C PRO A 8 -8.39 -3.09 -3.36
N ALA A 9 -9.27 -2.36 -2.68
CA ALA A 9 -9.35 -2.31 -1.22
C ALA A 9 -9.64 -3.67 -0.56
N ALA A 10 -10.39 -4.57 -1.21
CA ALA A 10 -10.67 -5.90 -0.68
C ALA A 10 -9.43 -6.81 -0.77
N GLU A 11 -8.62 -6.65 -1.81
CA GLU A 11 -7.39 -7.42 -2.01
C GLU A 11 -6.15 -6.78 -1.36
N PHE A 12 -6.18 -5.47 -1.09
CA PHE A 12 -5.05 -4.68 -0.63
C PHE A 12 -4.40 -5.26 0.63
N VAL A 13 -5.20 -5.59 1.64
CA VAL A 13 -4.70 -6.12 2.92
C VAL A 13 -3.95 -7.45 2.72
N LEU A 14 -4.51 -8.34 1.90
CA LEU A 14 -3.91 -9.64 1.60
C LEU A 14 -2.65 -9.49 0.73
N ALA A 15 -2.69 -8.61 -0.25
CA ALA A 15 -1.56 -8.31 -1.11
C ALA A 15 -0.38 -7.73 -0.29
N VAL A 16 -0.67 -6.84 0.67
CA VAL A 16 0.33 -6.29 1.60
C VAL A 16 0.97 -7.43 2.41
N GLU A 17 0.17 -8.31 3.02
CA GLU A 17 0.69 -9.44 3.79
C GLU A 17 1.59 -10.34 2.95
N ARG A 18 1.23 -10.63 1.69
CA ARG A 18 2.03 -11.46 0.78
C ARG A 18 3.37 -10.80 0.39
N VAL A 19 3.36 -9.50 0.09
CA VAL A 19 4.55 -8.79 -0.42
C VAL A 19 5.54 -8.45 0.70
N PHE A 20 5.02 -8.01 1.84
CA PHE A 20 5.84 -7.61 2.99
C PHE A 20 6.14 -8.78 3.92
N GLY A 21 5.35 -9.86 3.89
CA GLY A 21 5.54 -11.03 4.74
C GLY A 21 5.13 -10.79 6.20
N GLU A 22 4.36 -9.72 6.45
CA GLU A 22 3.93 -9.25 7.76
C GLU A 22 2.42 -8.97 7.74
N SER A 23 1.69 -9.40 8.77
CA SER A 23 0.26 -9.13 8.88
C SER A 23 0.02 -7.65 9.21
N PRO A 24 -0.58 -6.86 8.30
CA PRO A 24 -0.75 -5.45 8.52
C PRO A 24 -1.92 -5.12 9.47
N ARG A 25 -1.81 -4.01 10.19
CA ARG A 25 -2.94 -3.43 10.93
C ARG A 25 -3.78 -2.56 10.00
N VAL A 26 -5.06 -2.88 9.85
CA VAL A 26 -6.02 -2.08 9.07
C VAL A 26 -6.38 -0.79 9.81
N LEU A 27 -6.44 0.34 9.10
CA LEU A 27 -6.76 1.66 9.64
C LEU A 27 -8.09 2.22 9.09
N ASP A 28 -8.18 2.44 7.79
CA ASP A 28 -9.29 3.15 7.15
C ASP A 28 -10.00 2.24 6.15
N GLY A 29 -11.00 1.47 6.61
CA GLY A 29 -11.88 0.68 5.73
C GLY A 29 -11.18 -0.18 4.67
N SER A 30 -10.00 -0.73 4.98
CA SER A 30 -9.13 -1.49 4.07
C SER A 30 -8.44 -0.69 2.94
N ARG A 31 -8.50 0.64 2.96
CA ARG A 31 -7.73 1.53 2.07
C ARG A 31 -6.43 2.06 2.67
N ALA A 32 -6.25 1.87 3.98
CA ALA A 32 -5.00 2.18 4.65
C ALA A 32 -4.64 1.08 5.61
N VAL A 33 -3.36 0.71 5.60
CA VAL A 33 -2.78 -0.29 6.48
C VAL A 33 -1.48 0.21 7.09
N LEU A 34 -1.08 -0.40 8.21
CA LEU A 34 0.13 -0.08 8.95
C LEU A 34 0.99 -1.34 9.14
N LEU A 35 2.27 -1.22 8.80
CA LEU A 35 3.35 -2.18 8.98
C LEU A 35 4.44 -1.53 9.84
N GLY A 36 4.42 -1.78 11.14
CA GLY A 36 5.28 -1.06 12.09
C GLY A 36 5.03 0.45 12.03
N ASP A 37 6.05 1.21 11.62
CA ASP A 37 6.00 2.67 11.43
C ASP A 37 5.67 3.08 9.98
N LEU A 38 5.52 2.12 9.07
CA LEU A 38 5.18 2.38 7.67
C LEU A 38 3.66 2.25 7.46
N LYS A 39 3.03 3.34 7.07
CA LYS A 39 1.64 3.36 6.60
C LYS A 39 1.60 3.28 5.08
N LEU A 40 0.83 2.33 4.56
CA LEU A 40 0.51 2.20 3.14
C LEU A 40 -0.93 2.64 2.95
N GLN A 41 -1.18 3.60 2.05
CA GLN A 41 -2.50 4.19 1.87
C GLN A 41 -2.86 4.35 0.40
N LEU A 42 -4.05 3.87 0.04
CA LEU A 42 -4.68 4.08 -1.26
C LEU A 42 -5.38 5.44 -1.27
N GLU A 43 -5.01 6.29 -2.21
CA GLU A 43 -5.65 7.58 -2.49
C GLU A 43 -6.14 7.65 -3.95
N ALA A 44 -6.74 8.77 -4.34
CA ALA A 44 -7.23 9.04 -5.70
C ALA A 44 -8.14 7.94 -6.30
N GLY A 45 -9.00 7.34 -5.47
CA GLY A 45 -9.86 6.24 -5.89
C GLY A 45 -9.06 4.96 -6.21
N GLU A 46 -8.08 4.64 -5.36
CA GLU A 46 -7.24 3.43 -5.43
C GLU A 46 -6.22 3.42 -6.57
N ARG A 47 -6.00 4.58 -7.19
CA ARG A 47 -5.03 4.77 -8.28
C ARG A 47 -3.65 5.17 -7.79
N GLU A 48 -3.53 5.60 -6.54
CA GLU A 48 -2.27 6.02 -5.93
C GLU A 48 -2.01 5.23 -4.65
N LEU A 49 -0.85 4.57 -4.59
CA LEU A 49 -0.33 3.95 -3.38
C LEU A 49 0.71 4.88 -2.75
N TRP A 50 0.37 5.45 -1.61
CA TRP A 50 1.25 6.31 -0.83
C TRP A 50 1.99 5.51 0.25
N LEU A 51 3.30 5.74 0.30
CA LEU A 51 4.18 5.25 1.36
C LEU A 51 4.40 6.39 2.35
N ILE A 52 3.99 6.18 3.60
CA ILE A 52 3.98 7.21 4.63
C ILE A 52 4.69 6.68 5.85
N GLU A 53 5.82 7.29 6.21
CA GLU A 53 6.48 7.01 7.49
C GLU A 53 5.72 7.71 8.62
N ARG A 54 5.47 6.99 9.71
CA ARG A 54 4.75 7.49 10.87
C ARG A 54 5.63 7.44 12.12
N HIS A 55 5.85 8.61 12.72
CA HIS A 55 6.51 8.76 14.02
C HIS A 55 5.52 9.39 15.00
N GLY A 56 4.74 8.54 15.69
CA GLY A 56 3.69 8.97 16.61
C GLY A 56 2.52 9.68 15.92
N VAL A 57 2.40 10.99 16.10
CA VAL A 57 1.37 11.84 15.45
C VAL A 57 1.86 12.49 14.15
N VAL A 58 3.14 12.33 13.82
CA VAL A 58 3.74 12.92 12.62
C VAL A 58 3.72 11.89 11.49
N GLU A 59 3.28 12.32 10.31
CA GLU A 59 3.29 11.54 9.07
C GLU A 59 4.19 12.24 8.05
N ARG A 60 5.08 11.47 7.42
CA ARG A 60 5.97 11.93 6.35
C ARG A 60 5.75 11.09 5.10
N ARG A 61 5.30 11.71 4.02
CA ARG A 61 5.19 11.06 2.70
C ARG A 61 6.59 10.76 2.16
N LEU A 62 6.88 9.48 1.95
CA LEU A 62 8.15 9.01 1.40
C LEU A 62 8.10 8.94 -0.12
N ALA A 63 7.04 8.32 -0.65
CA ALA A 63 6.87 8.10 -2.09
C ALA A 63 5.40 7.85 -2.44
N MET A 64 5.10 7.96 -3.74
CA MET A 64 3.85 7.52 -4.35
C MET A 64 4.16 6.57 -5.51
N VAL A 65 3.42 5.47 -5.58
CA VAL A 65 3.44 4.50 -6.67
C VAL A 65 2.07 4.50 -7.33
N GLU A 66 2.02 4.57 -8.65
CA GLU A 66 0.76 4.48 -9.40
C GLU A 66 0.24 3.05 -9.40
N VAL A 67 -1.07 2.87 -9.27
CA VAL A 67 -1.73 1.56 -9.30
C VAL A 67 -2.41 1.39 -10.66
N GLU A 68 -1.74 0.68 -11.57
CA GLU A 68 -2.24 0.34 -12.91
C GLU A 68 -2.92 -1.05 -12.88
N ASP A 69 -4.06 -1.17 -12.19
CA ASP A 69 -4.90 -2.38 -12.09
C ASP A 69 -4.25 -3.63 -11.43
N ASP A 70 -2.99 -3.56 -10.99
CA ASP A 70 -2.30 -4.64 -10.23
C ASP A 70 -1.70 -4.08 -8.93
N ILE A 71 -2.42 -4.30 -7.83
CA ILE A 71 -2.00 -3.81 -6.50
C ILE A 71 -0.78 -4.55 -5.97
N GLU A 72 -0.60 -5.85 -6.27
CA GLU A 72 0.59 -6.59 -5.84
C GLU A 72 1.84 -6.07 -6.54
N ARG A 73 1.76 -5.73 -7.84
CA ARG A 73 2.86 -5.09 -8.57
C ARG A 73 3.23 -3.75 -7.94
N ALA A 74 2.24 -2.88 -7.66
CA ALA A 74 2.48 -1.59 -7.02
C ALA A 74 3.13 -1.74 -5.63
N LEU A 75 2.72 -2.74 -4.85
CA LEU A 75 3.31 -3.05 -3.54
C LEU A 75 4.75 -3.56 -3.64
N ARG A 76 5.08 -4.38 -4.65
CA ARG A 76 6.47 -4.81 -4.89
C ARG A 76 7.36 -3.63 -5.24
N GLU A 77 6.90 -2.75 -6.12
CA GLU A 77 7.63 -1.52 -6.46
C GLU A 77 7.81 -0.62 -5.22
N ALA A 78 6.75 -0.49 -4.41
CA ALA A 78 6.83 0.25 -3.14
C ALA A 78 7.90 -0.34 -2.22
N LYS A 79 7.98 -1.67 -2.09
CA LYS A 79 9.03 -2.35 -1.32
C LYS A 79 10.42 -2.09 -1.88
N GLU A 80 10.60 -2.21 -3.20
CA GLU A 80 11.88 -1.92 -3.86
C GLU A 80 12.35 -0.48 -3.62
N ARG A 81 11.43 0.50 -3.61
CA ARG A 81 11.75 1.90 -3.29
C ARG A 81 12.16 2.11 -1.84
N LEU A 82 11.66 1.30 -0.91
CA LEU A 82 12.06 1.34 0.50
C LEU A 82 13.44 0.69 0.72
N ASP A 83 13.67 -0.47 0.11
CA ASP A 83 14.95 -1.20 0.20
C ASP A 83 16.10 -0.46 -0.53
N GLY A 84 15.81 0.20 -1.65
CA GLY A 84 16.81 0.94 -2.44
C GLY A 84 17.15 2.34 -1.91
N GLY A 85 16.49 2.80 -0.85
CA GLY A 85 16.67 4.13 -0.25
C GLY A 85 17.60 4.18 0.98
N ALA A 86 18.22 3.05 1.35
CA ALA A 86 19.12 2.91 2.50
C ALA A 86 20.61 3.11 2.15
#